data_AF-A0A1F9XM38-F1
#
_entry.id   AF-A0A1F9XM38-F1
#
_cell.length_a   1.000
_cell.length_b   1.000
_cell.length_c   1.000
_cell.angle_alpha   90.00
_cell.angle_beta   90.00
_cell.angle_gamma   90.00
#
_symmetry.space_group_name_H-M   'P 1'
#
loop_
_entity.id
_entity.type
_entity.pdbx_description
1 polymer ?
#
loop_
_entity_poly.entity_id
_entity_poly.type
_entity_poly.pdbx_seq_one_letter_code
_entity_poly.pdbx_strand_id
1 'polypeptide(L)'
;MKRPVPAQKLCPYCGKLYTPYVRTAAIQKTCGKAACIRKHKLTAHKSWMSRNPGCYRGRYLKVQAWLAAHPGYLARYRAKHPEYILRDNAGRCRRRQKLRSFRADIQETLLRRRILRIRELKGADIQETLRLKVDGILGMMSG
;
A
#
# COMPACT_ATOMS: atom_id res chain seq x y z
N MET A 1 -50.33 4.39 4.70
CA MET A 1 -49.63 4.06 5.95
C MET A 1 -48.19 4.58 5.89
N LYS A 2 -47.76 5.44 6.84
CA LYS A 2 -46.37 5.92 6.90
C LYS A 2 -45.48 4.79 7.45
N ARG A 3 -44.41 4.42 6.74
CA ARG A 3 -43.45 3.40 7.24
C ARG A 3 -42.71 3.95 8.47
N PRO A 4 -42.51 3.15 9.53
CA PRO A 4 -41.82 3.61 10.73
C PRO A 4 -40.37 4.00 10.41
N VAL A 5 -39.92 5.11 10.99
CA VAL A 5 -38.54 5.58 10.85
C VAL A 5 -37.63 4.66 11.67
N PRO A 6 -36.56 4.11 11.07
CA PRO A 6 -35.62 3.27 11.81
C PRO A 6 -34.91 4.04 12.92
N ALA A 7 -34.64 3.37 14.03
CA ALA A 7 -33.82 3.93 15.10
C ALA A 7 -32.42 4.32 14.59
N GLN A 8 -31.89 5.41 15.13
CA GLN A 8 -30.55 5.89 14.80
C GLN A 8 -29.49 4.90 15.28
N LYS A 9 -28.39 4.80 14.54
CA LYS A 9 -27.24 3.92 14.84
C LYS A 9 -25.94 4.73 14.81
N LEU A 10 -24.96 4.33 15.63
CA LEU A 10 -23.60 4.86 15.55
C LEU A 10 -22.82 4.14 14.45
N CYS A 11 -22.12 4.90 13.59
CA CYS A 11 -21.27 4.31 12.57
C CYS A 11 -19.95 3.79 13.19
N PRO A 12 -19.60 2.50 13.03
CA PRO A 12 -18.39 1.93 13.62
C PRO A 12 -17.07 2.47 13.03
N TYR A 13 -17.13 3.25 11.93
CA TYR A 13 -15.94 3.78 11.25
C TYR A 13 -15.70 5.27 11.44
N CYS A 14 -16.76 6.06 11.60
CA CYS A 14 -16.64 7.51 11.76
C CYS A 14 -17.31 8.03 13.03
N GLY A 15 -17.89 7.16 13.85
CA GLY A 15 -18.55 7.51 15.12
C GLY A 15 -19.82 8.33 14.99
N LYS A 16 -20.19 8.80 13.79
CA LYS A 16 -21.37 9.66 13.61
C LYS A 16 -22.67 8.85 13.71
N LEU A 17 -23.65 9.42 14.40
CA LEU A 17 -25.04 8.94 14.38
C LEU A 17 -25.60 9.06 12.96
N TYR A 18 -26.37 8.07 12.55
CA TYR A 18 -27.07 8.07 11.27
C TYR A 18 -28.41 7.33 11.38
N THR A 19 -29.37 7.75 10.57
CA THR A 19 -30.64 7.04 10.37
C THR A 19 -30.47 6.06 9.21
N PRO A 20 -30.56 4.74 9.43
CA PRO A 20 -30.51 3.76 8.36
C PRO A 20 -31.63 3.95 7.35
N TYR A 21 -31.40 3.58 6.09
CA TYR A 21 -32.46 3.57 5.08
C TYR A 21 -33.50 2.50 5.41
N VAL A 22 -34.79 2.86 5.36
CA VAL A 22 -35.91 2.04 5.84
C VAL A 22 -35.86 0.60 5.34
N ARG A 23 -35.60 0.38 4.05
CA ARG A 23 -35.59 -0.97 3.46
C ARG A 23 -34.38 -1.81 3.88
N THR A 24 -33.29 -1.16 4.27
CA THR A 24 -32.03 -1.81 4.63
C THR A 24 -31.68 -1.62 6.09
N ALA A 25 -32.61 -1.15 6.92
CA ALA A 25 -32.31 -0.73 8.29
C ALA A 25 -31.76 -1.87 9.15
N ALA A 26 -32.26 -3.09 8.94
CA ALA A 26 -31.79 -4.30 9.61
C ALA A 26 -30.35 -4.66 9.21
N ILE A 27 -30.00 -4.49 7.92
CA ILE A 27 -28.71 -4.96 7.35
C ILE A 27 -27.64 -3.87 7.22
N GLN A 28 -28.02 -2.59 7.27
CA GLN A 28 -27.11 -1.46 7.06
C GLN A 28 -26.21 -1.25 8.28
N LYS A 29 -24.93 -1.62 8.13
CA LYS A 29 -23.90 -1.56 9.18
C LYS A 29 -23.09 -0.26 9.23
N THR A 30 -23.29 0.66 8.27
CA THR A 30 -22.53 1.91 8.18
C THR A 30 -23.43 3.08 7.82
N CYS A 31 -22.95 4.32 8.05
CA CYS A 31 -23.68 5.55 7.77
C CYS A 31 -23.91 5.88 6.29
N GLY A 32 -23.55 5.00 5.35
CA GLY A 32 -23.74 5.23 3.91
C GLY A 32 -22.65 6.08 3.25
N LYS A 33 -21.76 6.74 4.01
CA LYS A 33 -20.62 7.47 3.42
C LYS A 33 -19.69 6.52 2.69
N ALA A 34 -19.29 6.88 1.46
CA ALA A 34 -18.44 6.04 0.61
C ALA A 34 -17.14 5.58 1.31
N ALA A 35 -16.52 6.45 2.11
CA ALA A 35 -15.34 6.12 2.90
C ALA A 35 -15.62 5.01 3.94
N CYS A 36 -16.75 5.09 4.66
CA CYS A 36 -17.13 4.11 5.68
C CYS A 36 -17.55 2.78 5.04
N ILE A 37 -18.30 2.83 3.94
CA ILE A 37 -18.64 1.62 3.16
C ILE A 37 -17.37 0.92 2.69
N ARG A 38 -16.40 1.67 2.15
CA ARG A 38 -15.13 1.10 1.68
C ARG A 38 -14.34 0.43 2.80
N LYS A 39 -14.23 1.09 3.96
CA LYS A 39 -13.59 0.51 5.16
C LYS A 39 -14.31 -0.77 5.60
N HIS A 40 -15.63 -0.76 5.65
CA HIS A 40 -16.42 -1.94 6.00
C HIS A 40 -16.22 -3.11 5.04
N LYS A 41 -16.30 -2.87 3.73
CA LYS A 41 -16.06 -3.90 2.72
C LYS A 41 -14.65 -4.49 2.86
N LEU A 42 -13.65 -3.66 3.12
CA LEU A 42 -12.28 -4.12 3.34
C LEU A 42 -12.16 -5.01 4.59
N THR A 43 -12.69 -4.57 5.73
CA THR A 43 -12.66 -5.34 6.98
C THR A 43 -13.41 -6.66 6.85
N ALA A 44 -14.62 -6.63 6.28
CA ALA A 44 -15.43 -7.82 6.03
C ALA A 44 -14.71 -8.79 5.09
N HIS A 45 -14.09 -8.29 4.01
CA HIS A 45 -13.29 -9.11 3.11
C HIS A 45 -12.09 -9.73 3.81
N LYS A 46 -11.34 -8.98 4.63
CA LYS A 46 -10.21 -9.53 5.40
C LYS A 46 -10.65 -10.63 6.35
N SER A 47 -11.73 -10.42 7.10
CA SER A 47 -12.30 -11.43 8.01
C SER A 47 -12.85 -12.65 7.26
N TRP A 48 -13.40 -12.46 6.06
CA TRP A 48 -13.82 -13.58 5.23
C TRP A 48 -12.61 -14.37 4.72
N MET A 49 -11.57 -13.69 4.24
CA MET A 49 -10.32 -14.30 3.78
C MET A 49 -9.62 -15.10 4.88
N SER A 50 -9.57 -14.59 6.11
CA SER A 50 -8.94 -15.31 7.22
C SER A 50 -9.70 -16.60 7.59
N ARG A 51 -11.03 -16.60 7.46
CA ARG A 51 -11.88 -17.77 7.70
C ARG A 51 -11.92 -18.75 6.53
N ASN A 52 -11.52 -18.31 5.34
CA ASN A 52 -11.56 -19.12 4.12
C ASN A 52 -10.16 -19.19 3.48
N PRO A 53 -9.15 -19.72 4.20
CA PRO A 53 -7.82 -19.86 3.65
C PRO A 53 -7.87 -20.79 2.44
N GLY A 54 -7.21 -20.40 1.35
CA GLY A 54 -7.16 -21.23 0.14
C GLY A 54 -8.41 -21.20 -0.73
N CYS A 55 -9.40 -20.34 -0.47
CA CYS A 55 -10.62 -20.21 -1.30
C CYS A 55 -10.37 -19.86 -2.79
N TYR A 56 -9.14 -19.47 -3.14
CA TYR A 56 -8.69 -19.22 -4.51
C TYR A 56 -7.81 -20.33 -5.09
N ARG A 57 -7.42 -21.35 -4.31
CA ARG A 57 -6.66 -22.49 -4.81
C ARG A 57 -7.47 -23.20 -5.91
N GLY A 58 -6.81 -23.60 -6.99
CA GLY A 58 -7.44 -24.29 -8.13
C GLY A 58 -8.29 -23.41 -9.06
N ARG A 59 -8.70 -22.19 -8.68
CA ARG A 59 -9.49 -21.32 -9.59
C ARG A 59 -8.72 -20.91 -10.84
N TYR A 60 -7.40 -20.76 -10.73
CA TYR A 60 -6.55 -20.38 -11.86
C TYR A 60 -6.62 -21.43 -12.98
N LEU A 61 -6.56 -22.71 -12.64
CA LEU A 61 -6.63 -23.80 -13.61
C LEU A 61 -7.96 -23.78 -14.39
N LYS A 62 -9.07 -23.49 -13.69
CA LYS A 62 -10.38 -23.32 -14.35
C LYS A 62 -10.39 -22.17 -15.34
N VAL A 63 -9.81 -21.01 -14.97
CA VAL A 63 -9.71 -19.86 -15.87
C VAL A 63 -8.78 -20.17 -17.05
N GLN A 64 -7.67 -20.86 -16.80
CA GLN A 64 -6.71 -21.25 -17.83
C GLN A 64 -7.34 -22.20 -18.85
N ALA A 65 -8.04 -23.24 -18.40
CA ALA A 65 -8.77 -24.16 -19.28
C ALA A 65 -9.84 -23.43 -20.10
N TRP A 66 -10.58 -22.51 -19.47
CA TRP A 66 -11.57 -21.69 -20.19
C TRP A 66 -10.92 -20.79 -21.25
N LEU A 67 -9.78 -20.16 -20.93
CA LEU A 67 -9.04 -19.33 -21.88
C LEU A 67 -8.45 -20.15 -23.04
N ALA A 68 -7.99 -21.37 -22.78
CA ALA A 68 -7.52 -22.29 -23.81
C ALA A 68 -8.64 -22.67 -24.78
N ALA A 69 -9.85 -22.92 -24.27
CA ALA A 69 -11.04 -23.17 -25.10
C ALA A 69 -11.55 -21.92 -25.84
N HIS A 70 -11.13 -20.71 -25.44
CA HIS A 70 -11.59 -19.43 -26.01
C HIS A 70 -10.41 -18.56 -26.49
N PRO A 71 -9.67 -19.00 -27.51
CA PRO A 71 -8.54 -18.23 -28.03
C PRO A 71 -8.99 -16.84 -28.52
N GLY A 72 -8.15 -15.85 -28.27
CA GLY A 72 -8.41 -14.46 -28.63
C GLY A 72 -9.46 -13.74 -27.76
N TYR A 73 -10.10 -14.41 -26.79
CA TYR A 73 -11.09 -13.76 -25.93
C TYR A 73 -10.52 -12.51 -25.23
N LEU A 74 -9.34 -12.62 -24.61
CA LEU A 74 -8.72 -11.51 -23.90
C LEU A 74 -8.40 -10.33 -24.82
N ALA A 75 -8.01 -10.58 -26.07
CA ALA A 75 -7.74 -9.55 -27.06
C ALA A 75 -9.03 -8.82 -27.44
N ARG A 76 -10.11 -9.56 -27.75
CA ARG A 76 -11.43 -8.99 -28.06
C ARG A 76 -12.01 -8.21 -26.87
N TYR A 77 -11.94 -8.77 -25.67
CA TYR A 77 -12.37 -8.11 -24.45
C TYR A 77 -11.61 -6.79 -24.25
N ARG A 78 -10.29 -6.80 -24.44
CA ARG A 78 -9.46 -5.61 -24.35
C ARG A 78 -9.84 -4.55 -25.39
N ALA A 79 -10.02 -4.94 -26.64
CA ALA A 79 -10.44 -4.02 -27.69
C ALA A 79 -11.80 -3.35 -27.39
N LYS A 80 -12.74 -4.10 -26.81
CA LYS A 80 -14.08 -3.60 -26.44
C LYS A 80 -14.09 -2.73 -25.17
N HIS A 81 -13.07 -2.85 -24.32
CA HIS A 81 -13.00 -2.17 -23.02
C HIS A 81 -11.70 -1.34 -22.83
N PRO A 82 -11.44 -0.35 -23.68
CA PRO A 82 -10.23 0.48 -23.59
C PRO A 82 -10.14 1.25 -22.26
N GLU A 83 -11.26 1.69 -21.70
CA GLU A 83 -11.35 2.40 -20.42
C GLU A 83 -10.84 1.53 -19.25
N TYR A 84 -11.14 0.22 -19.31
CA TYR A 84 -10.66 -0.74 -18.32
C TYR A 84 -9.15 -0.90 -18.42
N ILE A 85 -8.59 -0.98 -19.64
CA ILE A 85 -7.15 -1.12 -19.86
C ILE A 85 -6.41 0.10 -19.33
N LEU A 86 -6.88 1.31 -19.64
CA LEU A 86 -6.25 2.55 -19.17
C LEU A 86 -6.19 2.58 -17.63
N ARG A 87 -7.29 2.19 -16.98
CA ARG A 87 -7.34 2.10 -15.51
C ARG A 87 -6.38 1.03 -14.96
N ASP A 88 -6.34 -0.16 -15.56
CA ASP A 88 -5.43 -1.24 -15.14
C ASP A 88 -3.96 -0.84 -15.32
N ASN A 89 -3.61 -0.26 -16.48
CA ASN A 89 -2.27 0.23 -16.79
C ASN A 89 -1.84 1.32 -15.80
N ALA A 90 -2.68 2.32 -15.55
CA ALA A 90 -2.40 3.35 -14.54
C ALA A 90 -2.20 2.73 -13.14
N GLY A 91 -2.98 1.70 -12.79
CA GLY A 91 -2.79 0.92 -11.56
C GLY A 91 -1.47 0.16 -11.51
N ARG A 92 -1.04 -0.46 -12.61
CA ARG A 92 0.29 -1.12 -12.73
C ARG A 92 1.43 -0.12 -12.59
N CYS A 93 1.35 1.03 -13.26
CA CYS A 93 2.35 2.10 -13.16
C CYS A 93 2.49 2.61 -11.72
N ARG A 94 1.38 2.93 -11.03
CA ARG A 94 1.40 3.36 -9.62
C ARG A 94 2.04 2.32 -8.69
N ARG A 95 1.70 1.03 -8.87
CA ARG A 95 2.31 -0.06 -8.07
C ARG A 95 3.81 -0.19 -8.32
N ARG A 96 4.24 -0.13 -9.59
CA ARG A 96 5.67 -0.16 -9.94
C ARG A 96 6.42 1.04 -9.38
N GLN A 97 5.85 2.23 -9.46
CA GLN A 97 6.44 3.45 -8.89
C GLN A 97 6.63 3.32 -7.37
N LYS A 98 5.61 2.86 -6.65
CA LYS A 98 5.70 2.64 -5.20
C LYS A 98 6.75 1.58 -4.82
N LEU A 99 6.86 0.51 -5.61
CA LEU A 99 7.90 -0.51 -5.41
C LEU A 99 9.30 0.05 -5.69
N ARG A 100 9.45 0.90 -6.71
CA ARG A 100 10.71 1.58 -7.01
C ARG A 100 11.12 2.55 -5.91
N SER A 101 10.18 3.37 -5.42
CA SER A 101 10.48 4.30 -4.32
C SER A 101 10.85 3.56 -3.04
N PHE A 102 10.15 2.47 -2.71
CA PHE A 102 10.51 1.62 -1.56
C PHE A 102 11.88 0.97 -1.72
N ARG A 103 12.23 0.51 -2.92
CA ARG A 103 13.57 -0.02 -3.21
C ARG A 103 14.67 1.05 -3.06
N ALA A 104 14.41 2.28 -3.52
CA ALA A 104 15.35 3.38 -3.38
C ALA A 104 15.59 3.73 -1.89
N ASP A 105 14.53 3.77 -1.09
CA ASP A 105 14.60 4.00 0.37
C ASP A 105 15.45 2.93 1.09
N ILE A 106 15.30 1.66 0.71
CA ILE A 106 16.16 0.57 1.21
C ILE A 106 17.62 0.80 0.83
N GLN A 107 17.90 1.13 -0.44
CA GLN A 107 19.27 1.38 -0.91
C GLN A 107 19.90 2.58 -0.20
N GLU A 108 19.14 3.65 -0.02
CA GLU A 108 19.57 4.84 0.71
C GLU A 108 19.88 4.51 2.16
N THR A 109 19.02 3.73 2.83
CA THR A 109 19.26 3.25 4.20
C THR A 109 20.56 2.45 4.30
N LEU A 110 20.81 1.55 3.35
CA LEU A 110 22.04 0.75 3.31
C LEU A 110 23.28 1.63 3.06
N LEU A 111 23.19 2.61 2.17
CA LEU A 111 24.27 3.56 1.89
C LEU A 111 24.60 4.41 3.12
N ARG A 112 23.59 4.96 3.80
CA ARG A 112 23.77 5.73 5.06
C ARG A 112 24.46 4.88 6.13
N ARG A 113 24.02 3.63 6.33
CA ARG A 113 24.68 2.68 7.26
C ARG A 113 26.13 2.37 6.87
N ARG A 114 26.45 2.36 5.57
CA ARG A 114 27.83 2.17 5.09
C ARG A 114 28.69 3.41 5.38
N ILE A 115 28.17 4.61 5.13
CA ILE A 115 28.86 5.87 5.42
C ILE A 115 29.16 6.00 6.91
N LEU A 116 28.19 5.69 7.78
CA LEU A 116 28.40 5.72 9.23
C LEU A 116 29.56 4.81 9.67
N ARG A 117 29.59 3.57 9.16
CA ARG A 117 30.70 2.65 9.43
C ARG A 117 32.06 3.17 8.96
N ILE A 118 32.12 3.88 7.82
CA ILE A 118 33.37 4.49 7.35
C ILE A 118 33.84 5.59 8.30
N ARG A 119 32.92 6.43 8.80
CA ARG A 119 33.25 7.50 9.75
C ARG A 119 33.72 7.00 11.11
N GLU A 120 33.34 5.80 11.51
CA GLU A 120 33.80 5.17 12.76
C GLU A 120 35.25 4.69 12.70
N LEU A 121 35.85 4.57 11.50
CA LEU A 121 37.25 4.19 11.35
C LEU A 121 38.15 5.39 11.71
N LYS A 122 39.07 5.21 12.67
CA LYS A 122 40.04 6.25 13.07
C LYS A 122 40.85 6.74 11.85
N GLY A 123 40.88 8.05 11.62
CA GLY A 123 41.61 8.67 10.50
C GLY A 123 40.90 8.60 9.14
N ALA A 124 39.65 8.11 9.09
CA ALA A 124 38.86 8.09 7.85
C ALA A 124 38.28 9.46 7.47
N ASP A 125 38.22 10.41 8.41
CA ASP A 125 37.96 11.81 8.10
C ASP A 125 39.26 12.52 7.73
N ILE A 126 39.43 12.82 6.44
CA ILE A 126 40.61 13.53 5.93
C ILE A 126 40.79 14.87 6.64
N GLN A 127 39.71 15.55 7.04
CA GLN A 127 39.79 16.81 7.77
C GLN A 127 40.34 16.62 9.18
N GLU A 128 40.00 15.53 9.86
CA GLU A 128 40.55 15.15 11.16
C GLU A 128 42.05 14.83 11.03
N THR A 129 42.43 14.05 10.02
CA THR A 129 43.83 13.72 9.74
C THR A 129 44.67 14.96 9.39
N LEU A 130 44.10 15.91 8.64
CA LEU A 130 44.74 17.19 8.35
C LEU A 130 44.84 18.07 9.60
N ARG A 131 43.80 18.14 10.45
CA ARG A 131 43.86 18.87 11.73
C ARG A 131 44.95 18.34 12.65
N LEU A 132 45.01 17.02 12.86
CA LEU A 132 46.05 16.41 13.70
C LEU A 132 47.47 16.72 13.20
N LYS A 133 47.68 16.78 11.87
CA LYS A 133 48.96 17.19 11.29
C LYS A 133 49.27 18.66 11.55
N VAL A 134 48.28 19.55 11.39
CA VAL A 134 48.45 20.99 11.64
C VAL A 134 48.71 21.25 13.13
N ASP A 135 47.95 20.63 14.03
CA ASP A 135 48.12 20.76 15.47
C ASP A 135 49.49 20.23 15.92
N GLY A 136 49.97 19.12 15.34
CA GLY A 136 51.32 18.60 15.58
C GLY A 136 52.41 19.58 15.14
N ILE A 137 52.27 20.20 13.97
CA ILE A 137 53.21 21.23 13.49
C ILE A 137 53.18 22.45 14.40
N LEU A 138 51.99 22.94 14.77
CA LEU A 138 51.85 24.08 15.67
C LEU A 138 52.44 23.80 17.06
N GLY A 139 52.22 22.61 17.62
CA GLY A 139 52.80 22.19 18.89
C GLY A 139 54.33 22.18 18.87
N MET A 140 54.94 21.72 17.76
CA MET A 140 56.40 21.76 17.57
C MET A 140 56.96 23.18 17.43
N MET A 141 56.16 24.14 16.94
CA MET A 141 56.57 25.54 16.81
C MET A 141 56.35 26.35 18.10
N SER A 142 55.63 25.81 19.07
CA SER A 142 55.21 26.51 20.30
C SER A 142 56.02 26.14 21.54
N GLY A 143 56.97 25.21 21.44
CA GLY A 143 57.87 24.78 22.51
C GLY A 143 59.33 25.02 22.13
#